data_AF-A0ABD5DF59-F1
#
_entry.id   AF-A0ABD5DF59-F1
#
_cell.length_a   1.000
_cell.length_b   1.000
_cell.length_c   1.000
_cell.angle_alpha   90.00
_cell.angle_beta   90.00
_cell.angle_gamma   90.00
#
_symmetry.space_group_name_H-M   'P 1'
#
loop_
_entity.id
_entity.type
_entity.pdbx_description
1 polymer ?
#
loop_
_entity_poly.entity_id
_entity_poly.type
_entity_poly.pdbx_seq_one_letter_code
_entity_poly.pdbx_strand_id
1 'polypeptide(L)'
;FKKYLARGKTGYVPPQWCTIKQAIDVIHHSGGKAVIAHPGRYDRSAKWLKRLLAHFSEQGGDAMEVAQCQQAPHERAQLATLAVQFGLLASQGSDFHQPCAWIEL
;
A
#
# COMPACT_ATOMS: atom_id res chain seq x y z
N PHE A 1 -15.66 -4.57 -10.02
CA PHE A 1 -14.49 -4.63 -10.92
C PHE A 1 -14.36 -5.91 -11.79
N LYS A 2 -14.97 -7.06 -11.46
CA LYS A 2 -14.86 -8.28 -12.31
C LYS A 2 -15.34 -8.11 -13.76
N LYS A 3 -16.41 -7.34 -13.98
CA LYS A 3 -17.03 -7.12 -15.31
C LYS A 3 -16.67 -5.77 -15.96
N TYR A 4 -16.55 -4.70 -15.17
CA TYR A 4 -16.36 -3.31 -15.64
C TYR A 4 -15.30 -2.59 -14.81
N LEU A 5 -14.77 -1.48 -15.34
CA LEU A 5 -13.92 -0.49 -14.64
C LEU A 5 -12.54 -0.99 -14.17
N ALA A 6 -12.11 -2.17 -14.61
CA ALA A 6 -10.77 -2.70 -14.34
C ALA A 6 -9.96 -2.79 -15.64
N ARG A 7 -8.63 -2.88 -15.53
CA ARG A 7 -7.75 -2.98 -16.71
C ARG A 7 -8.20 -4.10 -17.65
N GLY A 8 -8.38 -3.77 -18.92
CA GLY A 8 -8.88 -4.69 -19.94
C GLY A 8 -10.39 -4.98 -19.89
N LYS A 9 -11.17 -4.22 -19.09
CA LYS A 9 -12.63 -4.28 -19.03
C LYS A 9 -13.26 -3.00 -19.56
N THR A 10 -14.52 -3.10 -19.97
CA THR A 10 -15.31 -1.95 -20.44
C THR A 10 -15.34 -0.84 -19.39
N GLY A 11 -15.12 0.39 -19.85
CA GLY A 11 -15.09 1.59 -19.02
C GLY A 11 -13.77 1.86 -18.29
N TYR A 12 -12.70 1.09 -18.53
CA TYR A 12 -11.38 1.41 -17.99
C TYR A 12 -10.64 2.40 -18.88
N VAL A 13 -10.17 3.49 -18.28
CA VAL A 13 -9.23 4.43 -18.86
C VAL A 13 -7.97 4.44 -17.99
N PRO A 14 -6.76 4.25 -18.55
CA PRO A 14 -5.53 4.31 -17.76
C PRO A 14 -5.39 5.68 -17.08
N PRO A 15 -5.30 5.72 -15.74
CA PRO A 15 -5.06 6.97 -15.04
C PRO A 15 -3.60 7.40 -15.19
N GLN A 16 -3.38 8.72 -15.26
CA GLN A 16 -2.05 9.31 -15.17
C GLN A 16 -1.81 9.76 -13.73
N TRP A 17 -1.18 8.89 -12.94
CA TRP A 17 -0.79 9.20 -11.56
C TRP A 17 0.56 9.93 -11.50
N CYS A 18 0.81 10.59 -10.37
CA CYS A 18 2.13 11.11 -10.05
C CYS A 18 3.14 9.98 -9.82
N THR A 19 4.43 10.32 -9.87
CA THR A 19 5.51 9.40 -9.48
C THR A 19 5.54 9.22 -7.96
N ILE A 20 6.16 8.13 -7.50
CA ILE A 20 6.36 7.87 -6.05
C ILE A 20 7.10 9.05 -5.39
N LYS A 21 8.16 9.55 -6.02
CA LYS A 21 8.91 10.70 -5.51
C LYS A 21 8.03 11.94 -5.38
N GLN A 22 7.24 12.27 -6.40
CA GLN A 22 6.34 13.43 -6.35
C GLN A 22 5.30 13.30 -5.23
N ALA A 23 4.74 12.10 -5.02
CA ALA A 23 3.81 11.85 -3.94
C ALA A 23 4.47 12.06 -2.56
N ILE A 24 5.67 11.51 -2.36
CA ILE A 24 6.45 11.67 -1.12
C ILE A 24 6.76 13.14 -0.89
N ASP A 25 7.30 13.83 -1.90
CA ASP A 25 7.65 15.25 -1.83
C ASP A 25 6.45 16.07 -1.37
N VAL A 26 5.27 15.91 -1.99
CA VAL A 26 4.06 16.67 -1.62
C VAL A 26 3.62 16.40 -0.18
N ILE A 27 3.66 15.14 0.27
CA ILE A 27 3.29 14.76 1.65
C ILE A 27 4.26 15.41 2.65
N HIS A 28 5.57 15.35 2.38
CA HIS A 28 6.59 15.94 3.26
C HIS A 28 6.55 17.46 3.27
N HIS A 29 6.34 18.12 2.12
CA HIS A 29 6.18 19.57 2.06
C HIS A 29 4.95 20.04 2.86
N SER A 30 3.98 19.16 3.07
CA SER A 30 2.80 19.41 3.92
C SER A 30 3.05 19.08 5.41
N GLY A 31 4.26 18.66 5.79
CA GLY A 31 4.62 18.24 7.15
C GLY A 31 4.19 16.83 7.52
N GLY A 32 3.72 16.04 6.56
CA GLY A 32 3.19 14.69 6.76
C GLY A 32 4.24 13.58 6.67
N LYS A 33 3.74 12.34 6.76
CA LYS A 33 4.52 11.09 6.63
C LYS A 33 3.97 10.26 5.47
N ALA A 34 4.84 9.85 4.56
CA ALA A 34 4.46 9.06 3.40
C ALA A 34 4.38 7.57 3.77
N VAL A 35 3.25 6.94 3.42
CA VAL A 35 2.94 5.55 3.80
C VAL A 35 2.55 4.74 2.56
N ILE A 36 3.16 3.57 2.35
CA ILE A 36 2.65 2.59 1.39
C ILE A 36 1.38 1.96 1.92
N ALA A 37 0.25 2.18 1.23
CA ALA A 37 -1.05 1.65 1.62
C ALA A 37 -1.26 0.20 1.11
N HIS A 38 -1.85 -0.63 1.98
CA HIS A 38 -2.35 -1.99 1.76
C HIS A 38 -1.53 -2.81 0.74
N PRO A 39 -0.22 -3.03 0.97
CA PRO A 39 0.69 -3.63 -0.02
C PRO A 39 0.30 -5.06 -0.42
N GLY A 40 -0.43 -5.78 0.44
CA GLY A 40 -0.96 -7.12 0.14
C GLY A 40 -2.00 -7.14 -0.99
N ARG A 41 -2.59 -6.00 -1.37
CA ARG A 41 -3.56 -5.92 -2.47
C ARG A 41 -2.94 -5.73 -3.84
N TYR A 42 -1.62 -5.53 -3.92
CA TYR A 42 -0.94 -5.44 -5.20
C TYR A 42 -0.86 -6.84 -5.82
N ASP A 43 -1.48 -7.04 -6.98
CA ASP A 43 -1.40 -8.29 -7.76
C ASP A 43 0.00 -8.45 -8.38
N ARG A 44 0.99 -8.69 -7.51
CA ARG A 44 2.43 -8.63 -7.78
C ARG A 44 3.16 -9.63 -6.89
N SER A 45 4.30 -10.13 -7.38
CA SER A 45 5.11 -11.09 -6.62
C SER A 45 5.82 -10.45 -5.43
N ALA A 46 6.22 -11.27 -4.45
CA ALA A 46 7.02 -10.83 -3.31
C ALA A 46 8.33 -10.12 -3.72
N LYS A 47 8.97 -10.57 -4.82
CA LYS A 47 10.16 -9.92 -5.38
C LYS A 47 9.86 -8.51 -5.87
N TRP A 48 8.69 -8.31 -6.50
CA TRP A 48 8.26 -6.99 -6.95
C TRP A 48 7.98 -6.08 -5.75
N LEU A 49 7.30 -6.59 -4.72
CA LEU A 49 7.04 -5.81 -3.50
C LEU A 49 8.34 -5.35 -2.84
N LYS A 50 9.34 -6.24 -2.68
CA LYS A 50 10.66 -5.86 -2.14
C LYS A 50 11.35 -4.76 -2.96
N ARG A 51 11.22 -4.79 -4.29
CA ARG A 51 11.76 -3.73 -5.17
C ARG A 51 11.01 -2.41 -4.99
N LEU A 52 9.69 -2.46 -4.83
CA LEU A 52 8.88 -1.28 -4.54
C LEU A 52 9.31 -0.67 -3.20
N LEU A 53 9.42 -1.47 -2.15
CA LEU A 53 9.79 -1.00 -0.81
C LEU A 53 11.21 -0.42 -0.80
N ALA A 54 12.16 -1.08 -1.45
CA ALA A 54 13.51 -0.55 -1.62
C ALA A 54 13.49 0.84 -2.28
N HIS A 55 12.81 0.96 -3.43
CA HIS A 55 12.71 2.23 -4.14
C HIS A 55 11.98 3.30 -3.32
N PHE A 56 10.89 2.95 -2.62
CA PHE A 56 10.12 3.85 -1.78
C PHE A 56 10.96 4.39 -0.61
N SER A 57 11.67 3.52 0.10
CA SER A 57 12.58 3.91 1.19
C SER A 57 13.74 4.78 0.67
N GLU A 58 14.32 4.44 -0.49
CA GLU A 58 15.37 5.25 -1.13
C GLU A 58 14.89 6.67 -1.50
N GLN A 59 13.61 6.83 -1.83
CA GLN A 59 13.00 8.14 -2.10
C GLN A 59 12.56 8.89 -0.82
N GLY A 60 12.83 8.34 0.38
CA GLY A 60 12.51 8.97 1.66
C GLY A 60 11.15 8.58 2.25
N GLY A 61 10.52 7.51 1.77
CA GLY A 61 9.28 7.02 2.37
C GLY A 61 9.41 6.66 3.85
N ASP A 62 8.37 6.91 4.65
CA ASP A 62 8.45 6.81 6.12
C ASP A 62 7.89 5.50 6.69
N ALA A 63 6.84 4.95 6.07
CA ALA A 63 6.09 3.84 6.63
C ALA A 63 5.45 2.93 5.57
N MET A 64 4.98 1.76 6.01
CA MET A 64 4.09 0.90 5.23
C MET A 64 2.98 0.35 6.10
N GLU A 65 1.80 0.13 5.51
CA GLU A 65 0.74 -0.60 6.19
C GLU A 65 1.12 -2.07 6.38
N VAL A 66 1.02 -2.49 7.63
CA VAL A 66 1.32 -3.87 8.07
C VAL A 66 0.05 -4.60 8.44
N ALA A 67 -0.93 -3.90 9.03
CA ALA A 67 -2.20 -4.45 9.47
C ALA A 67 -3.39 -3.87 8.69
N GLN A 68 -4.26 -4.77 8.20
CA GLN A 68 -5.53 -4.44 7.54
C GLN A 68 -6.63 -5.43 7.98
N CYS A 69 -7.89 -5.07 7.81
CA CYS A 69 -9.02 -5.96 8.10
C CYS A 69 -8.93 -7.26 7.26
N GLN A 70 -9.34 -8.39 7.86
CA GLN A 70 -9.35 -9.71 7.22
C GLN A 70 -8.00 -10.19 6.66
N GLN A 71 -6.90 -9.68 7.22
CA GLN A 71 -5.56 -10.14 6.88
C GLN A 71 -5.21 -11.41 7.64
N ALA A 72 -4.60 -12.39 6.95
CA ALA A 72 -4.15 -13.58 7.64
C ALA A 72 -2.95 -13.26 8.56
N PRO A 73 -2.84 -13.87 9.76
CA PRO A 73 -1.75 -13.57 10.70
C PRO A 73 -0.34 -13.71 10.10
N HIS A 74 -0.15 -14.66 9.19
CA HIS A 74 1.13 -14.86 8.52
C HIS A 74 1.48 -13.73 7.54
N GLU A 75 0.50 -13.17 6.83
CA GLU A 75 0.71 -12.01 5.94
C GLU A 75 1.13 -10.79 6.76
N ARG A 76 0.46 -10.56 7.90
CA ARG A 76 0.82 -9.48 8.84
C ARG A 76 2.25 -9.62 9.33
N ALA A 77 2.65 -10.83 9.74
CA ALA A 77 4.02 -11.10 10.20
C ALA A 77 5.06 -10.89 9.08
N GLN A 78 4.74 -11.29 7.85
CA GLN A 78 5.60 -11.06 6.68
C GLN A 78 5.76 -9.56 6.39
N LEU A 79 4.67 -8.78 6.39
CA LEU A 79 4.74 -7.33 6.18
C LEU A 79 5.49 -6.62 7.30
N ALA A 80 5.31 -7.03 8.56
CA ALA A 80 6.08 -6.51 9.69
C ALA A 80 7.59 -6.73 9.51
N THR A 81 7.97 -7.93 9.03
CA THR A 81 9.37 -8.25 8.73
C THR A 81 9.92 -7.34 7.64
N LEU A 82 9.14 -7.06 6.59
CA LEU A 82 9.54 -6.15 5.52
C LEU A 82 9.68 -4.71 6.02
N ALA A 83 8.77 -4.23 6.87
CA ALA A 83 8.84 -2.89 7.45
C ALA A 83 10.17 -2.70 8.20
N VAL A 84 10.54 -3.67 9.05
CA VAL A 84 11.83 -3.68 9.75
C VAL A 84 13.00 -3.73 8.76
N GLN A 85 12.94 -4.63 7.76
CA GLN A 85 14.01 -4.81 6.78
C GLN A 85 14.34 -3.52 6.01
N PHE A 86 13.32 -2.70 5.71
CA PHE A 86 13.47 -1.47 4.93
C PHE A 86 13.48 -0.19 5.78
N GLY A 87 13.56 -0.31 7.11
CA GLY A 87 13.60 0.84 8.03
C GLY A 87 12.32 1.67 8.04
N LEU A 88 11.18 1.07 7.72
CA LEU A 88 9.88 1.72 7.64
C LEU A 88 9.08 1.54 8.93
N LEU A 89 8.36 2.57 9.34
CA LEU A 89 7.37 2.47 10.42
C LEU A 89 6.20 1.58 9.97
N ALA A 90 5.51 0.99 10.94
CA ALA A 90 4.31 0.19 10.69
C ALA A 90 3.05 1.05 10.86
N SER A 91 2.21 1.09 9.82
CA SER A 91 0.88 1.68 9.86
C SER A 91 -0.21 0.60 9.89
N GLN A 92 -1.42 0.98 10.31
CA GLN A 92 -2.62 0.14 10.30
C GLN A 92 -3.83 0.94 9.81
N GLY A 93 -4.72 0.29 9.06
CA GLY A 93 -5.90 0.93 8.51
C GLY A 93 -6.97 -0.09 8.11
N SER A 94 -8.25 0.24 8.33
CA SER A 94 -9.36 -0.66 7.99
C SER A 94 -9.70 -0.68 6.51
N ASP A 95 -9.33 0.38 5.78
CA ASP A 95 -9.75 0.63 4.40
C ASP A 95 -11.29 0.55 4.25
N PHE A 96 -12.01 1.01 5.27
CA PHE A 96 -13.47 0.96 5.35
C PHE A 96 -14.12 1.93 4.35
N HIS A 97 -15.08 1.42 3.58
CA HIS A 97 -15.84 2.21 2.59
C HIS A 97 -17.35 2.21 2.84
N GLN A 98 -17.89 1.17 3.50
CA GLN A 98 -19.30 1.03 3.86
C GLN A 98 -19.47 -0.09 4.89
N PRO A 99 -20.55 -0.10 5.69
CA PRO A 99 -20.86 -1.22 6.58
C PRO A 99 -20.88 -2.54 5.81
N CYS A 100 -20.08 -3.48 6.26
CA CYS A 100 -20.03 -4.84 5.75
C CYS A 100 -19.90 -5.79 6.94
N ALA A 101 -20.09 -7.09 6.75
CA ALA A 101 -20.14 -8.05 7.86
C ALA A 101 -18.84 -8.15 8.69
N TRP A 102 -17.79 -7.40 8.35
CA TRP A 102 -16.43 -7.59 8.84
C TRP A 102 -15.76 -6.24 9.12
N ILE A 103 -15.99 -5.70 10.32
CA ILE A 103 -15.63 -4.32 10.72
C ILE A 103 -14.44 -4.29 11.70
N GLU A 104 -13.93 -5.44 12.14
CA GLU A 104 -12.87 -5.50 13.16
C GLU A 104 -11.47 -5.61 12.54
N LEU A 105 -10.51 -4.90 13.15
CA LEU A 105 -9.07 -4.84 12.81
C LEU A 105 -8.28 -5.91 13.56
#